data_AF-A0A2G2X662-F1
#
_entry.id   AF-A0A2G2X662-F1
#
_cell.length_a   1.000
_cell.length_b   1.000
_cell.length_c   1.000
_cell.angle_alpha   90.00
_cell.angle_beta   90.00
_cell.angle_gamma   90.00
#
_symmetry.space_group_name_H-M   'P 1'
#
loop_
_entity.id
_entity.type
_entity.pdbx_description
1 polymer ?
#
loop_
_entity_poly.entity_id
_entity_poly.type
_entity_poly.pdbx_seq_one_letter_code
_entity_poly.pdbx_strand_id
1 'polypeptide(L)'
;MYRDLFSVCTFLLKNLSLLQKEVGVLLTPPNGKDKAEDWMGLETKRQLQIKYEDIEKPTCDVAISGLGWFSVVPVNKSAGISNPGSEVTAGELTFVVHVPKPVEIFVRPPMPVGKAAGQWYDYRELTEEELEVRPKWFF
;
A
#
# COMPACT_ATOMS: atom_id res chain seq x y z
N MET A 1 -11.25 -3.19 17.18
CA MET A 1 -10.19 -4.22 17.05
C MET A 1 -9.39 -3.96 15.77
N TYR A 2 -8.74 -2.81 15.67
CA TYR A 2 -7.96 -2.36 14.48
C TYR A 2 -6.76 -1.49 14.89
N ARG A 3 -6.34 -1.55 16.15
CA ARG A 3 -5.28 -0.69 16.69
C ARG A 3 -3.88 -1.26 16.48
N ASP A 4 -3.77 -2.56 16.19
CA ASP A 4 -2.47 -3.24 16.15
C ASP A 4 -1.87 -3.34 14.74
N LEU A 5 -2.66 -3.11 13.67
CA LEU A 5 -2.12 -3.05 12.31
C LEU A 5 -1.31 -1.78 12.04
N PHE A 6 -1.48 -0.73 12.85
CA PHE A 6 -0.72 0.51 12.69
C PHE A 6 0.73 0.40 13.18
N SER A 7 1.08 -0.63 13.96
CA SER A 7 2.45 -0.82 14.45
C SER A 7 3.38 -1.47 13.42
N VAL A 8 2.83 -2.23 12.46
CA VAL A 8 3.64 -2.97 11.46
C VAL A 8 3.80 -2.18 10.15
N CYS A 9 2.91 -1.23 9.87
CA CYS A 9 3.00 -0.33 8.70
C CYS A 9 3.85 0.91 9.01
N THR A 10 5.08 0.73 9.49
CA THR A 10 6.06 1.83 9.45
C THR A 10 6.57 1.97 8.02
N PHE A 11 5.72 2.54 7.16
CA PHE A 11 6.10 2.98 5.82
C PHE A 11 7.13 4.09 5.96
N LEU A 12 8.41 3.73 5.89
CA LEU A 12 9.53 4.66 5.93
C LEU A 12 9.60 5.45 4.62
N LEU A 13 8.72 6.43 4.50
CA LEU A 13 8.84 7.49 3.50
C LEU A 13 9.93 8.51 3.86
N LYS A 14 10.57 8.40 5.03
CA LYS A 14 11.80 9.14 5.41
C LYS A 14 12.34 8.61 6.75
N ASN A 15 13.64 8.32 6.82
CA ASN A 15 14.48 8.03 8.01
C ASN A 15 14.75 6.56 8.41
N LEU A 16 15.66 5.90 7.68
CA LEU A 16 16.36 4.68 8.16
C LEU A 16 17.09 4.88 9.51
N SER A 17 17.47 6.12 9.86
CA SER A 17 18.13 6.44 11.13
C SER A 17 17.23 6.27 12.36
N LEU A 18 15.91 6.42 12.20
CA LEU A 18 14.93 6.13 13.26
C LEU A 18 14.74 4.62 13.41
N LEU A 19 14.71 3.88 12.31
CA LEU A 19 14.59 2.42 12.31
C LEU A 19 15.69 1.78 13.17
N GLN A 20 16.95 2.16 12.93
CA GLN A 20 18.09 1.58 13.66
C GLN A 20 18.05 1.85 15.17
N LYS A 21 17.42 2.95 15.60
CA LYS A 21 17.30 3.32 17.02
C LYS A 21 16.12 2.67 17.72
N GLU A 22 15.03 2.46 16.99
CA GLU A 22 13.72 2.12 17.58
C GLU A 22 13.30 0.65 17.38
N VAL A 23 14.00 -0.14 16.55
CA VAL A 23 13.73 -1.58 16.37
C VAL A 23 13.96 -2.35 17.68
N GLY A 24 13.04 -3.26 17.99
CA GLY A 24 13.08 -4.01 19.24
C GLY A 24 12.61 -3.21 20.47
N VAL A 25 12.26 -1.94 20.30
CA VAL A 25 11.76 -1.03 21.34
C VAL A 25 10.35 -0.54 20.97
N LEU A 26 10.25 0.48 20.10
CA LEU A 26 8.98 1.01 19.61
C LEU A 26 8.54 0.29 18.35
N LEU A 27 9.49 -0.02 17.45
CA LEU A 27 9.23 -0.71 16.20
C LEU A 27 9.35 -2.21 16.45
N THR A 28 8.19 -2.80 16.68
CA THR A 28 8.03 -4.23 16.92
C THR A 28 6.94 -4.78 16.00
N PRO A 29 7.08 -6.03 15.51
CA PRO A 29 8.21 -6.97 15.70
C PRO A 29 9.49 -6.59 14.92
N PRO A 30 10.69 -7.14 15.26
CA PRO A 30 10.97 -8.12 16.32
C PRO A 30 10.88 -7.54 17.73
N ASN A 31 10.60 -8.38 18.74
CA ASN A 31 10.44 -7.96 20.14
C ASN A 31 11.74 -8.12 20.93
N GLY A 32 12.17 -7.07 21.61
CA GLY A 32 13.34 -7.08 22.48
C GLY A 32 14.63 -6.79 21.72
N LYS A 33 15.57 -6.12 22.40
CA LYS A 33 16.85 -5.69 21.83
C LYS A 33 17.70 -6.87 21.34
N ASP A 34 17.72 -7.97 22.09
CA ASP A 34 18.49 -9.16 21.73
C ASP A 34 18.09 -9.72 20.36
N LYS A 35 16.78 -9.73 20.04
CA LYS A 35 16.28 -10.16 18.71
C LYS A 35 16.44 -9.10 17.63
N ALA A 36 16.61 -7.84 18.01
CA ALA A 36 16.89 -6.75 17.09
C ALA A 36 18.37 -6.72 16.67
N GLU A 37 19.28 -7.15 17.54
CA GLU A 37 20.72 -7.25 17.22
C GLU A 37 20.99 -8.25 16.10
N ASP A 38 20.30 -9.39 16.11
CA ASP A 38 20.39 -10.42 15.06
C ASP A 38 19.50 -10.12 13.83
N TRP A 39 18.78 -9.00 13.82
CA TRP A 39 17.89 -8.66 12.71
C TRP A 39 18.68 -8.13 11.51
N MET A 40 18.63 -8.86 10.40
CA MET A 40 19.31 -8.54 9.13
C MET A 40 18.84 -7.23 8.47
N GLY A 41 17.78 -6.62 8.98
CA GLY A 41 17.27 -5.33 8.50
C GLY A 41 16.46 -5.42 7.21
N LEU A 42 16.30 -4.25 6.56
CA LEU A 42 15.54 -4.10 5.32
C LEU A 42 16.48 -4.00 4.11
N GLU A 43 17.03 -5.15 3.73
CA GLU A 43 18.04 -5.26 2.66
C GLU A 43 17.45 -4.97 1.27
N THR A 44 16.21 -5.40 1.01
CA THR A 44 15.57 -5.25 -0.29
C THR A 44 15.01 -3.84 -0.43
N LYS A 45 15.41 -3.15 -1.50
CA LYS A 45 14.89 -1.83 -1.86
C LYS A 45 14.23 -1.90 -3.23
N ARG A 46 12.97 -1.51 -3.32
CA ARG A 46 12.25 -1.39 -4.59
C ARG A 46 11.82 0.06 -4.79
N GLN A 47 12.43 0.71 -5.78
CA GLN A 47 11.97 2.00 -6.25
C GLN A 47 10.73 1.81 -7.11
N LEU A 48 9.67 2.55 -6.80
CA LEU A 48 8.41 2.54 -7.53
C LEU A 48 8.17 3.94 -8.10
N GLN A 49 7.81 3.97 -9.37
CA GLN A 49 7.43 5.17 -10.11
C GLN A 49 6.00 4.94 -10.60
N ILE A 50 5.05 5.60 -9.93
CA ILE A 50 3.63 5.40 -10.15
C ILE A 50 3.06 6.62 -10.84
N LYS A 51 2.55 6.44 -12.06
CA LYS A 51 1.81 7.46 -12.79
C LYS A 51 0.33 7.34 -12.46
N TYR A 52 -0.33 8.47 -12.27
CA TYR A 52 -1.77 8.52 -12.04
C TYR A 52 -2.40 9.54 -12.98
N GLU A 53 -3.63 9.26 -13.42
CA GLU A 53 -4.39 10.07 -14.38
C GLU A 53 -5.80 10.40 -13.88
N ASP A 54 -6.31 9.58 -12.96
CA ASP A 54 -7.65 9.67 -12.39
C ASP A 54 -7.53 9.94 -10.90
N ILE A 55 -8.07 11.08 -10.46
CA ILE A 55 -8.03 11.53 -9.07
C ILE A 55 -9.19 11.00 -8.23
N GLU A 56 -10.20 10.39 -8.87
CA GLU A 56 -11.42 9.92 -8.21
C GLU A 56 -11.30 8.47 -7.73
N LYS A 57 -10.27 7.73 -8.18
CA LYS A 57 -10.02 6.35 -7.77
C LYS A 57 -8.56 6.10 -7.39
N PRO A 58 -8.29 5.05 -6.59
CA PRO A 58 -6.93 4.61 -6.33
C PRO A 58 -6.21 4.23 -7.63
N THR A 59 -4.93 4.59 -7.74
CA THR A 59 -4.13 4.28 -8.93
C THR A 59 -3.72 2.80 -8.95
N CYS A 60 -3.26 2.29 -7.82
CA CYS A 60 -2.81 0.90 -7.68
C CYS A 60 -2.70 0.51 -6.21
N ASP A 61 -2.61 -0.80 -5.96
CA ASP A 61 -2.14 -1.32 -4.69
C ASP A 61 -0.68 -1.75 -4.80
N VAL A 62 0.10 -1.44 -3.76
CA VAL A 62 1.43 -2.02 -3.56
C VAL A 62 1.32 -3.09 -2.49
N ALA A 63 1.47 -4.34 -2.91
CA ALA A 63 1.41 -5.50 -2.05
C ALA A 63 2.80 -5.90 -1.55
N ILE A 64 2.87 -6.26 -0.28
CA ILE A 64 4.05 -6.80 0.41
C ILE A 64 3.69 -8.18 0.95
N SER A 65 4.36 -9.21 0.41
CA SER A 65 4.07 -10.61 0.74
C SER A 65 4.16 -10.87 2.24
N GLY A 66 3.08 -11.40 2.83
CA GLY A 66 2.99 -11.72 4.26
C GLY A 66 2.64 -10.55 5.18
N LEU A 67 2.56 -9.31 4.70
CA LEU A 67 2.20 -8.13 5.50
C LEU A 67 0.87 -7.50 5.09
N GLY A 68 0.54 -7.56 3.79
CA GLY A 68 -0.68 -6.96 3.25
C GLY A 68 -0.37 -6.03 2.09
N TRP A 69 -1.17 -4.97 1.93
CA TRP A 69 -0.99 -3.98 0.87
C TRP A 69 -1.43 -2.60 1.33
N PHE A 70 -1.02 -1.59 0.57
CA PHE A 70 -1.53 -0.23 0.70
C PHE A 70 -1.90 0.31 -0.67
N SER A 71 -2.97 1.12 -0.71
CA SER A 71 -3.44 1.75 -1.93
C SER A 71 -2.75 3.10 -2.12
N VAL A 72 -2.28 3.35 -3.34
CA VAL A 72 -1.78 4.66 -3.76
C VAL A 72 -2.97 5.47 -4.26
N VAL A 73 -3.34 6.48 -3.49
CA VAL A 73 -4.48 7.36 -3.80
C VAL A 73 -3.95 8.78 -4.01
N PRO A 74 -4.24 9.43 -5.15
CA PRO A 74 -3.91 10.83 -5.36
C PRO A 74 -4.72 11.69 -4.37
N VAL A 75 -4.04 12.57 -3.63
CA VAL A 75 -4.70 13.49 -2.68
C VAL A 75 -4.80 14.86 -3.32
N ASN A 76 -6.03 15.32 -3.56
CA ASN A 76 -6.26 16.73 -3.89
C ASN A 76 -5.95 17.58 -2.66
N LYS A 77 -4.96 18.48 -2.76
CA LYS A 77 -4.89 19.64 -1.85
C LYS A 77 -5.97 20.64 -2.23
N SER A 78 -7.24 20.33 -1.97
CA SER A 78 -8.29 21.36 -1.95
C SER A 78 -8.27 22.07 -0.59
N ALA A 79 -7.16 22.75 -0.28
CA ALA A 79 -7.08 23.68 0.83
C ALA A 79 -7.00 25.09 0.26
N GLY A 80 -8.18 25.65 -0.07
CA GLY A 80 -8.44 27.07 -0.22
C GLY A 80 -7.49 27.85 -1.13
N ILE A 81 -7.78 27.89 -2.43
CA ILE A 81 -7.76 29.07 -3.30
C ILE A 81 -8.40 28.60 -4.61
N SER A 82 -9.57 29.15 -4.91
CA SER A 82 -10.22 29.03 -6.20
C SER A 82 -9.33 29.65 -7.28
N ASN A 83 -8.57 28.83 -7.99
CA ASN A 83 -8.08 29.17 -9.33
C ASN A 83 -8.86 28.30 -10.33
N PRO A 84 -9.82 28.87 -11.08
CA PRO A 84 -10.51 28.15 -12.14
C PRO A 84 -9.56 28.08 -13.35
N GLY A 85 -8.73 27.04 -13.43
CA GLY A 85 -7.84 26.89 -14.59
C GLY A 85 -6.66 25.95 -14.47
N SER A 86 -6.61 25.05 -13.48
CA SER A 86 -5.53 24.07 -13.39
C SER A 86 -6.10 22.66 -13.28
N GLU A 87 -6.59 22.14 -14.40
CA GLU A 87 -6.83 20.70 -14.65
C GLU A 87 -5.50 19.95 -14.59
N VAL A 88 -4.95 19.72 -13.39
CA VAL A 88 -3.85 18.77 -13.23
C VAL A 88 -4.47 17.46 -12.80
N THR A 89 -4.95 16.71 -13.78
CA THR A 89 -5.56 15.39 -13.64
C THR A 89 -4.51 14.27 -13.57
N ALA A 90 -3.33 14.49 -14.17
CA ALA A 90 -2.26 13.50 -14.22
C ALA A 90 -1.00 13.95 -13.47
N GLY A 91 -0.31 12.99 -12.84
CA GLY A 91 0.94 13.22 -12.13
C GLY A 91 1.75 11.95 -11.92
N GLU A 92 2.85 12.09 -11.20
CA GLU A 92 3.78 11.00 -10.94
C GLU A 92 4.25 11.02 -9.49
N LEU A 93 4.23 9.85 -8.85
CA LEU A 93 4.72 9.63 -7.50
C LEU A 93 5.88 8.64 -7.53
N THR A 94 7.05 9.09 -7.07
CA THR A 94 8.24 8.23 -6.91
C THR A 94 8.54 8.02 -5.43
N PHE A 95 8.68 6.76 -5.02
CA PHE A 95 9.07 6.38 -3.66
C PHE A 95 9.81 5.06 -3.64
N VAL A 96 10.44 4.74 -2.50
CA VAL A 96 11.17 3.49 -2.30
C VAL A 96 10.52 2.70 -1.18
N VAL A 97 10.29 1.42 -1.43
CA VAL A 97 9.79 0.46 -0.43
C VAL A 97 10.97 -0.41 0.03
N HIS A 98 11.12 -0.53 1.34
CA HIS A 98 12.17 -1.30 1.99
C HIS A 98 11.56 -2.53 2.68
N VAL A 99 12.06 -3.73 2.38
CA VAL A 99 11.58 -4.98 2.99
C VAL A 99 12.76 -5.92 3.33
N PRO A 100 12.59 -6.85 4.28
CA PRO A 100 13.59 -7.90 4.53
C PRO A 100 13.73 -8.83 3.33
N LYS A 101 14.87 -9.51 3.17
CA LYS A 101 14.99 -10.62 2.21
C LYS A 101 14.37 -11.90 2.81
N PRO A 102 13.63 -12.73 2.05
CA PRO A 102 13.31 -12.66 0.62
C PRO A 102 11.91 -12.07 0.32
N VAL A 103 11.42 -11.11 1.12
CA VAL A 103 10.05 -10.60 0.97
C VAL A 103 9.87 -9.89 -0.36
N GLU A 104 8.82 -10.28 -1.08
CA GLU A 104 8.47 -9.72 -2.38
C GLU A 104 7.56 -8.51 -2.25
N ILE A 105 7.75 -7.55 -3.17
CA ILE A 105 6.90 -6.37 -3.34
C ILE A 105 6.37 -6.41 -4.75
N PHE A 106 5.09 -6.15 -5.00
CA PHE A 106 4.55 -6.03 -6.36
C PHE A 106 3.41 -5.01 -6.43
N VAL A 107 3.23 -4.43 -7.62
CA VAL A 107 2.15 -3.50 -7.92
C VAL A 107 1.02 -4.28 -8.58
N ARG A 108 -0.22 -4.03 -8.16
CA ARG A 108 -1.42 -4.66 -8.74
C ARG A 108 -2.56 -3.65 -8.87
N PRO A 109 -3.60 -3.97 -9.66
CA PRO A 109 -4.83 -3.17 -9.69
C PRO A 109 -5.42 -2.98 -8.28
N PRO A 110 -6.03 -1.82 -7.99
CA PRO A 110 -6.56 -1.54 -6.68
C PRO A 110 -7.72 -2.48 -6.35
N MET A 111 -7.69 -3.06 -5.15
CA MET A 111 -8.81 -3.86 -4.67
C MET A 111 -9.96 -2.96 -4.19
N PRO A 112 -11.21 -3.23 -4.58
CA PRO A 112 -12.38 -2.46 -4.15
C PRO A 112 -12.79 -2.82 -2.72
N VAL A 113 -11.96 -2.47 -1.75
CA VAL A 113 -12.20 -2.73 -0.32
C VAL A 113 -12.64 -1.45 0.41
N GLY A 114 -13.61 -1.60 1.33
CA GLY A 114 -14.08 -0.51 2.18
C GLY A 114 -15.19 0.35 1.57
N LYS A 115 -15.63 1.38 2.32
CA LYS A 115 -16.85 2.15 1.99
C LYS A 115 -16.73 3.00 0.72
N ALA A 116 -15.54 3.50 0.42
CA ALA A 116 -15.31 4.34 -0.76
C ALA A 116 -15.23 3.53 -2.07
N ALA A 117 -15.08 2.19 -1.99
CA ALA A 117 -14.98 1.34 -3.16
C ALA A 117 -16.20 1.45 -4.09
N GLY A 118 -17.40 1.56 -3.52
CA GLY A 118 -18.63 1.69 -4.29
C GLY A 118 -18.77 3.01 -5.08
N GLN A 119 -17.86 3.97 -4.91
CA GLN A 119 -17.86 5.22 -5.67
C GLN A 119 -17.11 5.11 -7.00
N TRP A 120 -16.17 4.18 -7.11
CA TRP A 120 -15.31 4.04 -8.29
C TRP A 120 -15.26 2.64 -8.88
N TYR A 121 -15.64 1.61 -8.09
CA TYR A 121 -15.70 0.24 -8.55
C TYR A 121 -17.12 -0.12 -8.95
N ASP A 122 -17.30 -0.44 -10.22
CA ASP A 122 -18.55 -0.96 -10.75
C ASP A 122 -18.58 -2.48 -10.63
N TYR A 123 -19.50 -2.99 -9.80
CA TYR A 123 -19.72 -4.42 -9.66
C TYR A 123 -20.52 -4.91 -10.86
N ARG A 124 -19.80 -5.42 -11.86
CA ARG A 124 -20.43 -6.10 -12.99
C ARG A 124 -20.86 -7.51 -12.59
N GLU A 125 -22.10 -7.86 -12.90
CA GLU A 125 -22.60 -9.23 -12.85
C GLU A 125 -21.83 -10.13 -13.83
N LEU A 126 -21.39 -11.29 -13.34
CA LEU A 126 -20.69 -12.28 -14.16
C LEU A 126 -21.67 -12.89 -15.18
N THR A 127 -21.16 -13.23 -16.37
CA THR A 127 -21.95 -14.00 -17.33
C THR A 127 -22.10 -15.46 -16.90
N GLU A 128 -23.01 -16.21 -17.52
CA GLU A 128 -23.24 -17.62 -17.21
C GLU A 128 -21.95 -18.45 -17.42
N GLU A 129 -21.20 -18.16 -18.49
CA GLU A 129 -19.92 -18.82 -18.78
C GLU A 129 -18.87 -18.51 -17.71
N GLU A 130 -18.78 -17.27 -17.24
CA GLU A 130 -17.86 -16.84 -16.18
C GLU A 130 -18.21 -17.50 -14.84
N LEU A 131 -19.51 -17.68 -14.55
CA LEU A 131 -19.99 -18.40 -13.37
C LEU A 131 -19.61 -19.88 -13.39
N GLU A 132 -19.58 -20.52 -14.56
CA GLU A 132 -19.21 -21.93 -14.67
C GLU A 132 -17.72 -22.17 -14.45
N VAL A 133 -16.85 -21.28 -14.97
CA VAL A 133 -15.39 -21.42 -14.89
C VAL A 133 -14.81 -20.91 -13.57
N ARG A 134 -15.56 -20.12 -12.79
CA ARG A 134 -15.05 -19.61 -11.52
C ARG A 134 -14.71 -20.79 -10.57
N PRO A 135 -13.68 -20.65 -9.71
CA PRO A 135 -13.36 -21.66 -8.72
C PRO A 135 -14.58 -22.02 -7.87
N LYS A 136 -15.00 -23.29 -7.94
CA LYS A 136 -16.12 -23.81 -7.17
C LYS A 136 -15.64 -24.08 -5.75
N TRP A 137 -16.29 -23.43 -4.78
CA TRP A 137 -16.05 -23.68 -3.36
C TRP A 137 -16.84 -24.93 -2.96
N PHE A 138 -16.12 -26.00 -2.65
CA PHE A 138 -16.68 -27.19 -2.02
C PHE A 138 -16.42 -27.04 -0.52
N PHE A 139 -17.42 -26.60 0.24
CA PHE A 139 -17.37 -26.54 1.70
C PHE A 139 -17.76 -27.88 2.31
#